data_AF-A0A317FXY1-F1
#
_entry.id   AF-A0A317FXY1-F1
#
_cell.length_a   1.000
_cell.length_b   1.000
_cell.length_c   1.000
_cell.angle_alpha   90.00
_cell.angle_beta   90.00
_cell.angle_gamma   90.00
#
_symmetry.space_group_name_H-M   'P 1'
#
loop_
_entity.id
_entity.type
_entity.pdbx_description
1 polymer ?
#
loop_
_entity_poly.entity_id
_entity_poly.type
_entity_poly.pdbx_seq_one_letter_code
_entity_poly.pdbx_strand_id
1 'polypeptide(L)'
;MFSDGENRRDAWNRLSPFYEEIMASCDENIIIVSHGDLLSLWNAMYLGLPVESYYEVDIHGPAGGVSHMFIGDDGKWEIDSSQS
;
A
#
# COMPACT_ATOMS: atom_id res chain seq x y z
N MET A 1 2.26 -8.07 12.37
CA MET A 1 1.33 -7.91 13.51
C MET A 1 1.65 -6.57 14.11
N PHE A 2 0.76 -5.58 13.95
CA PHE A 2 0.92 -4.26 14.55
C PHE A 2 1.12 -4.41 16.08
N SER A 3 2.16 -3.81 16.63
CA SER A 3 2.54 -4.00 18.04
C SER A 3 1.58 -3.27 18.99
N ASP A 4 1.44 -3.82 20.20
CA ASP A 4 0.90 -3.21 21.41
C ASP A 4 -0.43 -2.43 21.32
N GLY A 5 -1.35 -2.89 20.46
CA GLY A 5 -2.74 -2.41 20.46
C GLY A 5 -3.07 -1.36 19.40
N GLU A 6 -2.15 -1.05 18.48
CA GLU A 6 -2.49 -0.28 17.27
C GLU A 6 -3.49 -1.08 16.43
N ASN A 7 -4.67 -0.51 16.18
CA ASN A 7 -5.64 -1.12 15.28
C ASN A 7 -5.38 -0.68 13.84
N ARG A 8 -5.94 -1.40 12.86
CA ARG A 8 -5.74 -1.11 11.42
C ARG A 8 -6.11 0.32 11.01
N ARG A 9 -7.07 0.97 11.70
CA ARG A 9 -7.44 2.36 11.45
C ARG A 9 -6.38 3.33 11.94
N ASP A 10 -5.80 3.08 13.11
CA ASP A 10 -4.71 3.91 13.62
C ASP A 10 -3.49 3.81 12.70
N ALA A 11 -3.14 2.60 12.27
CA ALA A 11 -2.08 2.37 11.28
C ALA A 11 -2.38 3.07 9.94
N TRP A 12 -3.63 3.00 9.46
CA TRP A 12 -4.06 3.72 8.25
C TRP A 12 -3.88 5.22 8.40
N ASN A 13 -4.42 5.82 9.47
CA ASN A 13 -4.33 7.26 9.73
C ASN A 13 -2.87 7.73 9.84
N ARG A 14 -1.99 6.90 10.41
CA ARG A 14 -0.55 7.18 10.50
C ARG A 14 0.16 7.05 9.16
N LEU A 15 -0.30 6.15 8.28
CA LEU A 15 0.26 5.93 6.96
C LEU A 15 -0.23 6.97 5.93
N SER A 16 -1.42 7.53 6.09
CA SER A 16 -2.02 8.48 5.13
C SER A 16 -1.13 9.68 4.78
N PRO A 17 -0.46 10.38 5.72
CA PRO A 17 0.42 11.49 5.35
C PRO A 17 1.60 11.05 4.47
N PHE A 18 2.16 9.87 4.72
CA PHE A 18 3.22 9.31 3.89
C PHE A 18 2.70 8.93 2.50
N TYR A 19 1.50 8.35 2.42
CA TYR A 19 0.84 8.09 1.14
C TYR A 19 0.66 9.38 0.33
N GLU A 20 0.14 10.44 0.94
CA GLU A 20 -0.05 11.74 0.29
C GLU A 20 1.29 12.34 -0.20
N GLU A 21 2.36 12.21 0.59
CA GLU A 21 3.70 12.66 0.23
C GLU A 21 4.22 11.94 -1.01
N ILE A 22 4.15 10.61 -1.04
CA ILE A 22 4.60 9.81 -2.19
C ILE A 22 3.76 10.13 -3.43
N MET A 23 2.44 10.24 -3.29
CA MET A 23 1.57 10.53 -4.43
C MET A 23 1.73 11.96 -4.97
N ALA A 24 2.21 12.89 -4.15
CA ALA A 24 2.55 14.24 -4.56
C ALA A 24 3.99 14.38 -5.09
N SER A 25 4.83 13.34 -4.96
CA SER A 25 6.20 13.37 -5.43
C SER A 25 6.27 13.48 -6.96
N CYS A 26 7.31 14.17 -7.45
CA CYS A 26 7.66 14.21 -8.87
C CYS A 26 8.74 13.19 -9.24
N ASP A 27 9.18 12.35 -8.29
CA ASP A 27 10.17 11.32 -8.55
C ASP A 27 9.59 10.23 -9.45
N GLU A 28 10.31 9.90 -10.54
CA GLU A 28 9.85 8.90 -11.51
C GLU A 28 9.82 7.48 -10.93
N ASN A 29 10.71 7.17 -9.99
CA ASN A 29 10.85 5.83 -9.41
C ASN A 29 11.02 5.92 -7.89
N ILE A 30 10.11 5.30 -7.15
CA ILE A 30 10.11 5.27 -5.70
C ILE A 30 10.12 3.81 -5.24
N ILE A 31 11.02 3.48 -4.30
CA ILE A 31 11.10 2.16 -3.69
C ILE A 31 10.61 2.27 -2.24
N ILE A 32 9.55 1.54 -1.91
CA ILE A 32 8.98 1.47 -0.57
C ILE A 32 9.31 0.10 0.02
N VAL A 33 10.03 0.09 1.15
CA VAL A 33 10.38 -1.13 1.89
C VAL A 33 9.75 -1.05 3.27
N SER A 34 8.90 -2.02 3.60
CA SER A 34 8.18 -2.05 4.88
C SER A 34 7.79 -3.49 5.25
N HIS A 35 7.07 -3.64 6.37
CA HIS A 35 6.49 -4.90 6.81
C HIS A 35 5.22 -5.22 6.02
N GLY A 36 4.91 -6.52 5.85
CA GLY A 36 3.80 -6.98 5.01
C GLY A 36 2.42 -6.47 5.43
N ASP A 37 2.21 -6.24 6.73
CA ASP A 37 0.97 -5.67 7.27
C ASP A 37 0.81 -4.17 6.98
N LEU A 38 1.89 -3.39 6.95
CA LEU A 38 1.84 -2.02 6.48
C LEU A 38 1.74 -1.93 4.96
N LEU A 39 2.44 -2.82 4.24
CA LEU A 39 2.35 -2.90 2.78
C LEU A 39 0.95 -3.32 2.31
N SER A 40 0.22 -4.13 3.08
CA SER A 40 -1.16 -4.46 2.73
C SER A 40 -2.10 -3.26 2.81
N LEU A 41 -1.95 -2.41 3.84
CA LEU A 41 -2.69 -1.14 3.95
C LEU A 41 -2.27 -0.16 2.85
N TRP A 42 -0.97 -0.07 2.56
CA TRP A 42 -0.46 0.74 1.45
C TRP A 42 -1.09 0.34 0.11
N ASN A 43 -1.11 -0.95 -0.22
CA ASN A 43 -1.67 -1.44 -1.47
C ASN A 43 -3.17 -1.12 -1.57
N ALA A 44 -3.90 -1.19 -0.46
CA ALA A 44 -5.31 -0.81 -0.44
C ALA A 44 -5.49 0.71 -0.70
N MET A 45 -4.68 1.57 -0.08
CA MET A 45 -4.67 3.01 -0.36
C MET A 45 -4.34 3.30 -1.82
N TYR A 46 -3.31 2.65 -2.36
CA TYR A 46 -2.88 2.80 -3.75
C TYR A 46 -3.97 2.41 -4.75
N LEU A 47 -4.73 1.37 -4.46
CA LEU A 47 -5.89 0.97 -5.28
C LEU A 47 -7.11 1.88 -5.10
N GLY A 48 -7.02 2.92 -4.27
CA GLY A 48 -8.13 3.84 -3.98
C GLY A 48 -9.25 3.20 -3.17
N LEU A 49 -8.97 2.12 -2.43
CA LEU A 49 -9.97 1.49 -1.56
C LEU A 49 -10.28 2.41 -0.37
N PRO A 50 -11.55 2.51 0.05
CA PRO A 50 -11.90 3.24 1.26
C PRO A 50 -11.27 2.57 2.48
N VAL A 51 -11.01 3.36 3.52
CA VAL A 51 -10.45 2.87 4.78
C VAL A 51 -11.29 1.75 5.38
N GLU A 52 -12.61 1.73 5.17
CA GLU A 52 -13.49 0.64 5.62
C GLU A 52 -13.20 -0.71 4.94
N SER A 53 -12.56 -0.74 3.78
CA SER A 53 -12.28 -1.99 3.06
C SER A 53 -11.36 -2.94 3.82
N TYR A 54 -10.53 -2.47 4.77
CA TYR A 54 -9.69 -3.38 5.57
C TYR A 54 -10.50 -4.32 6.49
N TYR A 55 -11.81 -4.07 6.70
CA TYR A 55 -12.68 -4.98 7.45
C TYR A 55 -13.07 -6.21 6.63
N GLU A 56 -13.03 -6.11 5.29
CA GLU A 56 -13.56 -7.13 4.37
C GLU A 56 -12.49 -7.73 3.45
N VAL A 57 -11.38 -7.01 3.27
CA VAL A 57 -10.30 -7.36 2.35
C VAL A 57 -8.98 -7.45 3.11
N ASP A 58 -8.23 -8.50 2.84
CA ASP A 58 -6.84 -8.64 3.26
C ASP A 58 -5.97 -8.85 2.01
N ILE A 59 -4.89 -8.09 1.89
CA ILE A 59 -3.96 -8.14 0.75
C ILE A 59 -2.67 -8.77 1.26
N HIS A 60 -2.25 -9.87 0.65
CA HIS A 60 -1.06 -10.61 1.07
C HIS A 60 -0.07 -10.77 -0.08
N GLY A 61 1.20 -10.59 0.23
CA GLY A 61 2.32 -10.93 -0.64
C GLY A 61 3.34 -11.82 0.10
N PRO A 62 4.19 -12.57 -0.62
CA PRO A 62 5.23 -13.39 0.01
C PRO A 62 6.29 -12.51 0.68
N ALA A 63 6.90 -13.01 1.75
CA ALA A 63 8.04 -12.33 2.37
C ALA A 63 9.20 -12.22 1.38
N GLY A 64 9.74 -11.01 1.20
CA GLY A 64 10.76 -10.73 0.18
C GLY A 64 10.21 -10.62 -1.24
N GLY A 65 8.89 -10.72 -1.44
CA GLY A 65 8.25 -10.45 -2.72
C GLY A 65 8.34 -8.97 -3.09
N VAL A 66 8.30 -8.70 -4.40
CA VAL A 66 8.30 -7.35 -4.97
C VAL A 66 6.99 -7.16 -5.72
N SER A 67 6.32 -6.03 -5.45
CA SER A 67 5.16 -5.58 -6.22
C SER A 67 5.54 -4.31 -6.97
N HIS A 68 5.21 -4.28 -8.26
CA HIS A 68 5.35 -3.12 -9.12
C HIS A 68 4.02 -2.37 -9.17
N MET A 69 4.06 -1.08 -8.85
CA MET A 69 2.89 -0.20 -8.80
C MET A 69 3.07 0.89 -9.84
N PHE A 70 2.12 1.02 -10.77
CA PHE A 70 2.15 2.07 -11.79
C PHE A 70 0.74 2.55 -12.14
N ILE A 71 0.65 3.75 -12.70
CA ILE A 71 -0.57 4.28 -13.30
C ILE A 71 -0.44 4.06 -14.81
N GLY A 72 -1.33 3.24 -15.38
CA GLY A 72 -1.34 2.96 -16.80
C GLY A 72 -1.70 4.19 -17.64
N ASP A 73 -1.44 4.13 -18.95
CA ASP A 73 -1.79 5.20 -19.90
C ASP A 73 -3.30 5.50 -19.93
N ASP A 74 -4.14 4.57 -19.47
CA ASP A 74 -5.59 4.73 -19.34
C ASP A 74 -6.02 5.38 -18.00
N GLY A 75 -5.05 5.78 -17.17
CA GLY A 75 -5.26 6.40 -15.86
C GLY A 75 -5.62 5.42 -14.75
N LYS A 76 -5.57 4.10 -14.99
CA LYS A 76 -5.84 3.10 -13.96
C LYS A 76 -4.62 2.81 -13.10
N TRP A 77 -4.89 2.57 -11.83
CA TRP A 77 -3.89 2.19 -10.85
C TRP A 77 -3.75 0.68 -10.86
N GLU A 78 -2.55 0.20 -11.15
CA GLU A 78 -2.25 -1.23 -11.30
C GLU A 78 -1.17 -1.66 -10.32
N ILE A 79 -1.33 -2.87 -9.77
CA ILE A 79 -0.32 -3.56 -8.97
C ILE A 79 -0.01 -4.88 -9.67
N ASP A 80 1.20 -5.02 -10.20
CA ASP A 80 1.72 -6.28 -10.71
C ASP A 80 2.63 -6.92 -9.65
N SER A 81 2.31 -8.15 -9.29
CA SER A 81 3.12 -8.97 -8.39
C SER A 81 3.56 -10.22 -9.17
N SER A 82 4.38 -10.00 -10.19
CA SER A 82 5.03 -11.07 -10.91
C SER A 82 6.11 -11.70 -10.03
N GLN A 83 5.97 -13.00 -9.79
CA GLN A 83 6.95 -13.78 -9.04
C GLN A 83 8.27 -13.77 -9.82
N SER A 84 9.28 -13.09 -9.30
CA SER A 84 10.67 -13.18 -9.79
C SER A 84 11.22 -14.60 -9.66
#